data_AF-A0A2V6L6M2-F1
#
_entry.id   AF-A0A2V6L6M2-F1
#
_cell.length_a   1.000
_cell.length_b   1.000
_cell.length_c   1.000
_cell.angle_alpha   90.00
_cell.angle_beta   90.00
_cell.angle_gamma   90.00
#
_symmetry.space_group_name_H-M   'P 1'
#
loop_
_entity.id
_entity.type
_entity.pdbx_description
1 polymer ?
#
loop_
_entity_poly.entity_id
_entity_poly.type
_entity_poly.pdbx_seq_one_letter_code
_entity_poly.pdbx_strand_id
1 'polypeptide(L)'
;MHMRVIAGTIAAFAVSTMVVATEQHGPHFDVPKQDSAKAEELAKQLAALSARVDRNEAKLLAECAYATVARLRQEYRMFGTPIFNNFLVYHGWKKRGYCYQWTEDLLLALDTLKLKTLELHWGESYAGTWRENNCVVVTAKGQAFDHGMILDSWRHFGHLRWNLVPSDEDRYYENPKYAQMVRTRAASKASAVNRGVAFETRVAPRWKTGD
;
A
#
# COMPACT_ATOMS: atom_id res chain seq x y z
N MET A 1 -31.76 6.87 80.22
CA MET A 1 -31.23 6.05 79.11
C MET A 1 -30.54 6.98 78.13
N HIS A 2 -29.21 6.96 78.08
CA HIS A 2 -28.41 7.74 77.14
C HIS A 2 -28.37 7.02 75.78
N MET A 3 -28.76 7.71 74.71
CA MET A 3 -28.66 7.20 73.34
C MET A 3 -27.52 7.92 72.63
N ARG A 4 -26.44 7.19 72.36
CA ARG A 4 -25.28 7.63 71.57
C ARG A 4 -25.66 7.69 70.10
N VAL A 5 -25.45 8.84 69.45
CA VAL A 5 -25.50 8.98 67.99
C VAL A 5 -24.10 8.74 67.45
N ILE A 6 -23.95 7.73 66.59
CA ILE A 6 -22.70 7.38 65.89
C ILE A 6 -22.67 8.18 64.59
N ALA A 7 -21.67 9.05 64.44
CA ALA A 7 -21.39 9.77 63.21
C ALA A 7 -20.76 8.81 62.18
N GLY A 8 -21.43 8.63 61.03
CA GLY A 8 -20.91 7.86 59.90
C GLY A 8 -20.11 8.75 58.95
N THR A 9 -18.82 8.45 58.80
CA THR A 9 -17.90 9.10 57.86
C THR A 9 -18.16 8.59 56.45
N ILE A 10 -18.68 9.42 55.54
CA ILE A 10 -18.78 9.10 54.12
C ILE A 10 -17.43 9.44 53.46
N ALA A 11 -16.66 8.42 53.10
CA ALA A 11 -15.46 8.58 52.30
C ALA A 11 -15.84 8.81 50.84
N ALA A 12 -15.60 10.01 50.32
CA ALA A 12 -15.76 10.33 48.90
C ALA A 12 -14.57 9.78 48.12
N PHE A 13 -14.79 8.76 47.28
CA PHE A 13 -13.81 8.31 46.29
C PHE A 13 -13.81 9.27 45.09
N ALA A 14 -12.79 10.10 44.98
CA ALA A 14 -12.52 10.87 43.78
C ALA A 14 -12.04 9.94 42.66
N VAL A 15 -12.92 9.64 41.70
CA VAL A 15 -12.55 8.92 40.47
C VAL A 15 -11.88 9.92 39.54
N SER A 16 -10.55 9.97 39.55
CA SER A 16 -9.78 10.68 38.53
C SER A 16 -9.91 9.95 37.20
N THR A 17 -10.70 10.50 36.28
CA THR A 17 -10.72 10.11 34.88
C THR A 17 -9.42 10.60 34.21
N MET A 18 -8.40 9.76 34.18
CA MET A 18 -7.28 9.94 33.26
C MET A 18 -7.78 9.73 31.84
N VAL A 19 -7.90 10.82 31.08
CA VAL A 19 -8.03 10.77 29.63
C VAL A 19 -6.67 10.33 29.09
N VAL A 20 -6.52 9.03 28.84
CA VAL A 20 -5.42 8.50 28.03
C VAL A 20 -5.64 9.01 26.61
N ALA A 21 -4.86 10.02 26.22
CA ALA A 21 -4.75 10.41 24.82
C ALA A 21 -4.18 9.22 24.06
N THR A 22 -5.04 8.51 23.33
CA THR A 22 -4.61 7.47 22.41
C THR A 22 -3.88 8.16 21.26
N GLU A 23 -2.54 8.11 21.27
CA GLU A 23 -1.78 8.34 20.05
C GLU A 23 -2.33 7.39 18.99
N GLN A 24 -2.80 7.95 17.87
CA GLN A 24 -3.25 7.16 16.74
C GLN A 24 -2.04 6.41 16.18
N HIS A 25 -1.88 5.16 16.61
CA HIS A 25 -0.91 4.22 16.05
C HIS A 25 -1.39 3.89 14.62
N GLY A 26 -1.00 4.72 13.66
CA GLY A 26 -1.15 4.43 12.24
C GLY A 26 -0.38 3.17 11.85
N PRO A 27 -0.64 2.60 10.65
CA PRO A 27 0.14 1.45 10.18
C PRO A 27 1.62 1.84 10.10
N HIS A 28 2.48 1.07 10.77
CA HIS A 28 3.92 1.27 10.75
C HIS A 28 4.53 0.53 9.56
N PHE A 29 5.24 1.25 8.69
CA PHE A 29 5.94 0.69 7.55
C PHE A 29 7.44 0.58 7.84
N ASP A 30 8.05 -0.56 7.53
CA ASP A 30 9.50 -0.74 7.63
C ASP A 30 10.18 -0.14 6.39
N VAL A 31 10.41 1.17 6.43
CA VAL A 31 11.15 1.88 5.38
C VAL A 31 12.64 1.70 5.61
N PRO A 32 13.41 1.20 4.62
CA PRO A 32 14.86 1.11 4.76
C PRO A 32 15.46 2.46 5.15
N LYS A 33 16.33 2.49 6.16
CA LYS A 33 16.94 3.72 6.69
C LYS A 33 17.55 4.62 5.60
N GLN A 34 18.19 4.00 4.60
CA GLN A 34 18.81 4.68 3.46
C GLN A 34 17.82 5.42 2.53
N ASP A 35 16.54 5.05 2.57
CA ASP A 35 15.48 5.62 1.75
C ASP A 35 14.52 6.51 2.57
N SER A 36 14.68 6.60 3.89
CA SER A 36 13.86 7.44 4.80
C SER A 36 13.79 8.90 4.33
N ALA A 37 14.93 9.52 4.00
CA ALA A 37 14.96 10.89 3.52
C ALA A 37 14.23 11.08 2.18
N LYS A 38 14.26 10.07 1.30
CA LYS A 38 13.55 10.11 0.02
C LYS A 38 12.05 9.88 0.20
N ALA A 39 11.65 9.07 1.18
CA ALA A 39 10.26 8.87 1.57
C ALA A 39 9.66 10.17 2.13
N GLU A 40 10.40 10.88 2.98
CA GLU A 40 10.00 12.21 3.46
C GLU A 40 9.86 13.22 2.33
N GLU A 41 10.80 13.21 1.37
CA GLU A 41 10.72 14.11 0.22
C GLU A 41 9.52 13.78 -0.67
N LEU A 42 9.28 12.49 -0.97
CA LEU A 42 8.10 12.06 -1.70
C LEU A 42 6.81 12.50 -1.00
N ALA A 43 6.74 12.35 0.33
CA ALA A 43 5.59 12.79 1.11
C ALA A 43 5.31 14.29 0.96
N LYS A 44 6.37 15.12 0.96
CA LYS A 44 6.24 16.58 0.73
C LYS A 44 5.72 16.87 -0.68
N GLN A 45 6.25 16.19 -1.70
CA GLN A 45 5.86 16.39 -3.09
C GLN A 45 4.41 15.95 -3.33
N LEU A 46 3.99 14.83 -2.75
CA LEU A 46 2.60 14.37 -2.80
C LEU A 46 1.65 15.35 -2.11
N ALA A 47 2.03 15.88 -0.94
CA ALA A 47 1.26 16.92 -0.25
C ALA A 47 1.21 18.24 -1.06
N ALA A 48 2.20 18.50 -1.91
CA ALA A 48 2.26 19.68 -2.76
C ALA A 48 1.41 19.56 -4.04
N LEU A 49 0.90 18.37 -4.39
CA LEU A 49 0.03 18.18 -5.57
C LEU A 49 -1.22 19.06 -5.52
N SER A 50 -1.78 19.30 -4.33
CA SER A 50 -2.90 20.21 -4.10
C SER A 50 -3.02 20.56 -2.62
N ALA A 51 -3.49 21.77 -2.32
CA ALA A 51 -3.78 22.22 -0.95
C ALA A 51 -4.82 21.36 -0.21
N ARG A 52 -5.58 20.51 -0.93
CA ARG A 52 -6.58 19.58 -0.38
C ARG A 52 -6.00 18.24 0.07
N VAL A 53 -4.74 17.95 -0.25
CA VAL A 53 -4.10 16.69 0.14
C VAL A 53 -3.80 16.70 1.63
N ASP A 54 -4.20 15.64 2.33
CA ASP A 54 -3.81 15.43 3.72
C ASP A 54 -2.33 15.02 3.79
N ARG A 55 -1.54 15.78 4.55
CA ARG A 55 -0.11 15.52 4.75
C ARG A 55 0.15 14.17 5.39
N ASN A 56 -0.75 13.70 6.26
CA ASN A 56 -0.64 12.38 6.87
C ASN A 56 -0.89 11.27 5.84
N GLU A 57 -1.88 11.43 4.96
CA GLU A 57 -2.11 10.49 3.85
C GLU A 57 -0.92 10.46 2.89
N ALA A 58 -0.35 11.61 2.56
CA ALA A 58 0.85 11.70 1.72
C ALA A 58 2.06 10.99 2.36
N LYS A 59 2.26 11.15 3.68
CA LYS A 59 3.30 10.46 4.43
C LYS A 59 3.08 8.94 4.44
N LEU A 60 1.86 8.49 4.76
CA LEU A 60 1.50 7.06 4.77
C LEU A 60 1.69 6.43 3.39
N LEU A 61 1.29 7.12 2.32
CA LEU A 61 1.50 6.64 0.96
C LEU A 61 2.99 6.49 0.66
N ALA A 62 3.81 7.50 0.97
CA ALA A 62 5.24 7.47 0.68
C ALA A 62 5.95 6.35 1.43
N GLU A 63 5.69 6.21 2.73
CA GLU A 63 6.26 5.15 3.56
C GLU A 63 5.83 3.75 3.08
N CYS A 64 4.54 3.58 2.76
CA CYS A 64 4.02 2.33 2.21
C CYS A 64 4.66 2.00 0.86
N ALA A 65 4.85 2.99 -0.03
CA ALA A 65 5.47 2.79 -1.33
C ALA A 65 6.92 2.32 -1.19
N TYR A 66 7.73 2.99 -0.37
CA TYR A 66 9.12 2.61 -0.15
C TYR A 66 9.25 1.24 0.53
N ALA A 67 8.46 0.95 1.57
CA ALA A 67 8.47 -0.34 2.23
C ALA A 67 8.04 -1.47 1.27
N THR A 68 7.01 -1.24 0.45
CA THR A 68 6.53 -2.20 -0.54
C THR A 68 7.60 -2.47 -1.60
N VAL A 69 8.20 -1.43 -2.17
CA VAL A 69 9.24 -1.59 -3.19
C VAL A 69 10.48 -2.30 -2.62
N ALA A 70 10.86 -1.99 -1.39
CA ALA A 70 11.95 -2.69 -0.70
C ALA A 70 11.65 -4.19 -0.55
N ARG A 71 10.42 -4.55 -0.19
CA ARG A 71 9.96 -5.95 -0.12
C ARG A 71 10.00 -6.62 -1.50
N LEU A 72 9.40 -5.99 -2.52
CA LEU A 72 9.34 -6.51 -3.89
C LEU A 72 10.73 -6.74 -4.47
N ARG A 73 11.69 -5.87 -4.16
CA ARG A 73 13.09 -6.05 -4.56
C ARG A 73 13.71 -7.35 -4.03
N GLN A 74 13.44 -7.69 -2.78
CA GLN A 74 13.92 -8.94 -2.18
C GLN A 74 13.20 -10.16 -2.78
N GLU A 75 11.90 -10.07 -3.00
CA GLU A 75 11.08 -11.15 -3.56
C GLU A 75 11.44 -11.46 -5.03
N TYR A 76 11.59 -10.43 -5.85
CA TYR A 76 11.81 -10.59 -7.30
C TYR A 76 13.28 -10.78 -7.69
N ARG A 77 14.21 -10.58 -6.73
CA ARG A 77 15.65 -10.79 -6.90
C ARG A 77 16.12 -10.24 -8.24
N MET A 78 15.83 -8.96 -8.50
CA MET A 78 16.13 -8.34 -9.79
C MET A 78 17.63 -8.47 -10.06
N PHE A 79 17.97 -9.14 -11.16
CA PHE A 79 19.35 -9.38 -11.59
C PHE A 79 19.47 -8.91 -13.04
N GLY A 80 20.48 -8.12 -13.37
CA GLY A 80 20.66 -7.55 -14.71
C GLY A 80 19.68 -6.42 -15.05
N THR A 81 19.54 -6.11 -16.35
CA THR A 81 18.67 -5.02 -16.85
C THR A 81 17.18 -5.38 -16.82
N PRO A 82 16.26 -4.39 -16.77
CA PRO A 82 14.82 -4.65 -16.86
C PRO A 82 14.44 -5.45 -18.12
N ILE A 83 15.10 -5.17 -19.25
CA ILE A 83 14.96 -5.91 -20.50
C ILE A 83 15.44 -7.37 -20.35
N PHE A 84 16.55 -7.61 -19.65
CA PHE A 84 17.03 -8.96 -19.38
C PHE A 84 16.10 -9.73 -18.44
N ASN A 85 15.50 -9.07 -17.43
CA ASN A 85 14.47 -9.71 -16.60
C ASN A 85 13.21 -10.04 -17.41
N ASN A 86 12.75 -9.15 -18.31
CA ASN A 86 11.63 -9.46 -19.21
C ASN A 86 11.95 -10.66 -20.13
N PHE A 87 13.18 -10.74 -20.65
CA PHE A 87 13.66 -11.89 -21.43
C PHE A 87 13.69 -13.19 -20.60
N LEU A 88 14.16 -13.13 -19.36
CA LEU A 88 14.19 -14.29 -18.45
C LEU A 88 12.79 -14.78 -18.05
N VAL A 89 11.83 -13.87 -17.88
CA VAL A 89 10.43 -14.24 -17.62
C VAL A 89 9.78 -14.79 -18.89
N TYR A 90 10.06 -14.20 -20.06
CA TYR A 90 9.56 -14.68 -21.34
C TYR A 90 10.04 -16.12 -21.65
N HIS A 91 11.30 -16.43 -21.35
CA HIS A 91 11.84 -17.79 -21.46
C HIS A 91 11.50 -18.73 -20.29
N GLY A 92 10.67 -18.30 -19.34
CA GLY A 92 10.17 -19.14 -18.25
C GLY A 92 11.17 -19.43 -17.12
N TRP A 93 12.32 -18.75 -17.11
CA TRP A 93 13.35 -18.95 -16.08
C TRP A 93 13.04 -18.18 -14.79
N LYS A 94 12.18 -17.16 -14.86
CA LYS A 94 11.58 -16.48 -13.71
C LYS A 94 10.06 -16.52 -13.79
N LYS A 95 9.40 -16.75 -12.65
CA LYS A 95 7.93 -16.82 -12.55
C LYS A 95 7.25 -15.44 -12.57
N ARG A 96 7.97 -14.38 -12.16
CA ARG A 96 7.50 -12.99 -12.04
C ARG A 96 8.66 -12.00 -12.27
N GLY A 97 8.35 -10.75 -12.62
CA GLY A 97 9.33 -9.68 -12.85
C GLY A 97 8.98 -8.67 -13.95
N TYR A 98 7.83 -8.81 -14.62
CA TYR A 98 7.39 -7.84 -15.63
C TYR A 98 7.00 -6.49 -15.01
N CYS A 99 7.12 -5.42 -15.80
CA CYS A 99 6.76 -4.05 -15.39
C CYS A 99 5.34 -3.98 -14.78
N TYR A 100 4.35 -4.62 -15.42
CA TYR A 100 2.97 -4.64 -14.90
C TYR A 100 2.84 -5.35 -13.55
N GLN A 101 3.68 -6.33 -13.20
CA GLN A 101 3.57 -7.06 -11.93
C GLN A 101 4.08 -6.22 -10.77
N TRP A 102 5.17 -5.47 -10.98
CA TRP A 102 5.66 -4.49 -10.00
C TRP A 102 4.60 -3.43 -9.71
N THR A 103 3.98 -2.91 -10.77
CA THR A 103 2.93 -1.90 -10.68
C THR A 103 1.64 -2.45 -10.07
N GLU A 104 1.25 -3.67 -10.40
CA GLU A 104 0.11 -4.38 -9.79
C GLU A 104 0.30 -4.53 -8.28
N ASP A 105 1.44 -5.04 -7.83
CA ASP A 105 1.66 -5.27 -6.40
C ASP A 105 1.83 -3.97 -5.61
N LEU A 106 2.46 -2.94 -6.21
CA LEU A 106 2.52 -1.60 -5.62
C LEU A 106 1.13 -0.97 -5.51
N LEU A 107 0.34 -0.99 -6.59
CA LEU A 107 -1.02 -0.45 -6.61
C LEU A 107 -1.89 -1.11 -5.53
N LEU A 108 -1.84 -2.44 -5.45
CA LEU A 108 -2.62 -3.19 -4.47
C LEU A 108 -2.20 -2.90 -3.02
N ALA A 109 -0.90 -2.72 -2.75
CA ALA A 109 -0.42 -2.32 -1.44
C ALA A 109 -0.95 -0.93 -1.05
N LEU A 110 -0.84 0.04 -1.96
CA LEU A 110 -1.32 1.42 -1.72
C LEU A 110 -2.85 1.49 -1.59
N ASP A 111 -3.60 0.67 -2.34
CA ASP A 111 -5.06 0.57 -2.23
C ASP A 111 -5.55 0.09 -0.85
N THR A 112 -4.68 -0.55 -0.04
CA THR A 112 -5.01 -0.94 1.34
C THR A 112 -5.11 0.26 2.28
N LEU A 113 -4.47 1.39 1.95
CA LEU A 113 -4.45 2.60 2.76
C LEU A 113 -5.80 3.34 2.78
N LYS A 114 -6.71 3.04 1.84
CA LYS A 114 -8.04 3.66 1.73
C LYS A 114 -7.99 5.19 1.80
N LEU A 115 -7.07 5.77 1.03
CA LEU A 115 -6.82 7.20 0.93
C LEU A 115 -8.09 7.95 0.49
N LYS A 116 -8.31 9.13 1.04
CA LYS A 116 -9.50 9.95 0.79
C LYS A 116 -9.18 11.19 -0.03
N THR A 117 -7.95 11.71 0.08
CA THR A 117 -7.50 12.94 -0.57
C THR A 117 -6.61 12.68 -1.78
N LEU A 118 -6.11 11.45 -1.93
CA LEU A 118 -5.28 10.99 -3.04
C LEU A 118 -5.99 9.87 -3.82
N GLU A 119 -5.79 9.87 -5.14
CA GLU A 119 -6.31 8.85 -6.05
C GLU A 119 -5.15 8.10 -6.72
N LEU A 120 -5.36 6.80 -6.93
CA LEU A 120 -4.36 5.88 -7.48
C LEU A 120 -4.81 5.39 -8.84
N HIS A 121 -3.99 5.67 -9.84
CA HIS A 121 -4.23 5.41 -11.24
C HIS A 121 -3.21 4.46 -11.82
N TRP A 122 -3.61 3.73 -12.86
CA TRP A 122 -2.69 2.93 -13.67
C TRP A 122 -2.17 3.78 -14.82
N GLY A 123 -0.86 4.01 -14.86
CA GLY A 123 -0.18 4.64 -15.98
C GLY A 123 0.46 3.61 -16.89
N GLU A 124 0.23 3.73 -18.19
CA GLU A 124 0.89 2.92 -19.23
C GLU A 124 1.59 3.81 -20.25
N SER A 125 2.77 3.37 -20.69
CA SER A 125 3.52 3.98 -21.79
C SER A 125 3.88 2.91 -22.80
N TYR A 126 3.82 3.27 -24.10
CA TYR A 126 4.00 2.37 -25.24
C TYR A 126 3.24 1.03 -25.14
N ALA A 127 1.98 1.08 -24.70
CA ALA A 127 1.13 -0.10 -24.49
C ALA A 127 1.07 -0.99 -25.75
N GLY A 128 1.22 -2.31 -25.56
CA GLY A 128 1.19 -3.29 -26.64
C GLY A 128 2.48 -3.39 -27.47
N THR A 129 3.56 -2.72 -27.04
CA THR A 129 4.87 -2.78 -27.70
C THR A 129 5.93 -3.43 -26.81
N TRP A 130 7.08 -3.77 -27.38
CA TRP A 130 8.22 -4.27 -26.60
C TRP A 130 8.81 -3.24 -25.62
N ARG A 131 8.48 -1.95 -25.78
CA ARG A 131 8.89 -0.85 -24.89
C ARG A 131 7.86 -0.55 -23.80
N GLU A 132 6.83 -1.38 -23.66
CA GLU A 132 5.76 -1.12 -22.71
C GLU A 132 6.29 -0.96 -21.27
N ASN A 133 5.91 0.14 -20.63
CA ASN A 133 6.17 0.37 -19.22
C ASN A 133 4.89 0.77 -18.50
N ASN A 134 4.71 0.23 -17.29
CA ASN A 134 3.55 0.45 -16.46
C ASN A 134 4.00 1.04 -15.13
N CYS A 135 3.27 2.00 -14.58
CA CYS A 135 3.55 2.63 -13.28
C CYS A 135 2.26 2.95 -12.53
N VAL A 136 2.39 3.26 -11.23
CA VAL A 136 1.28 3.84 -10.46
C VAL A 136 1.39 5.35 -10.57
N VAL A 137 0.31 6.03 -10.92
CA VAL A 137 0.24 7.49 -10.89
C VAL A 137 -0.66 7.93 -9.75
N VAL A 138 -0.17 8.85 -8.93
CA VAL A 138 -0.88 9.39 -7.78
C VAL A 138 -1.31 10.82 -8.09
N THR A 139 -2.60 11.11 -7.97
CA THR A 139 -3.12 12.48 -8.09
C THR A 139 -3.78 12.91 -6.79
N ALA A 140 -3.94 14.22 -6.59
CA ALA A 140 -4.94 14.70 -5.66
C ALA A 140 -6.34 14.30 -6.15
N LYS A 141 -7.29 14.16 -5.23
CA LYS A 141 -8.67 13.79 -5.58
C LYS A 141 -9.30 14.77 -6.56
N GLY A 142 -9.74 14.26 -7.71
CA GLY A 142 -10.34 15.06 -8.79
C GLY A 142 -9.35 15.90 -9.57
N GLN A 143 -8.04 15.72 -9.37
CA GLN A 143 -7.00 16.28 -10.22
C GLN A 143 -6.81 15.40 -11.47
N ALA A 144 -6.54 16.04 -12.61
CA ALA A 144 -6.30 15.32 -13.86
C ALA A 144 -5.01 14.49 -13.79
N PHE A 145 -4.99 13.37 -14.53
CA PHE A 145 -3.89 12.40 -14.54
C PHE A 145 -2.54 13.02 -14.92
N ASP A 146 -2.52 13.97 -15.85
CA ASP A 146 -1.33 14.69 -16.32
C ASP A 146 -0.72 15.63 -15.28
N HIS A 147 -1.39 15.87 -14.15
CA HIS A 147 -0.81 16.57 -13.01
C HIS A 147 -0.34 15.61 -11.90
N GLY A 148 -0.41 14.30 -12.13
CA GLY A 148 -0.05 13.28 -11.16
C GLY A 148 1.45 13.08 -10.99
N MET A 149 1.78 12.38 -9.91
CA MET A 149 3.12 11.89 -9.58
C MET A 149 3.26 10.42 -9.99
N ILE A 150 4.24 10.11 -10.83
CA ILE A 150 4.59 8.73 -11.19
C ILE A 150 5.32 8.08 -10.01
N LEU A 151 4.99 6.82 -9.74
CA LEU A 151 5.72 5.92 -8.86
C LEU A 151 6.15 4.70 -9.70
N ASP A 152 7.43 4.65 -10.05
CA ASP A 152 8.02 3.55 -10.83
C ASP A 152 9.27 3.01 -10.13
N SER A 153 9.34 1.70 -9.99
CA SER A 153 10.51 0.99 -9.44
C SER A 153 11.12 -0.01 -10.41
N TRP A 154 10.44 -0.33 -11.51
CA TRP A 154 10.86 -1.34 -12.46
C TRP A 154 11.98 -0.83 -13.37
N ARG A 155 11.86 0.39 -13.93
CA ARG A 155 12.91 1.01 -14.75
C ARG A 155 14.24 1.19 -14.00
N HIS A 156 14.18 1.21 -12.68
CA HIS A 156 15.31 1.55 -11.81
C HIS A 156 15.73 0.40 -10.88
N PHE A 157 15.63 -0.85 -11.35
CA PHE A 157 16.21 -2.01 -10.66
C PHE A 157 15.67 -2.23 -9.24
N GLY A 158 14.41 -1.89 -8.99
CA GLY A 158 13.75 -2.05 -7.70
C GLY A 158 14.05 -0.90 -6.73
N HIS A 159 14.54 0.24 -7.24
CA HIS A 159 14.58 1.49 -6.51
C HIS A 159 13.38 2.35 -6.92
N LEU A 160 12.57 2.78 -5.95
CA LEU A 160 11.45 3.67 -6.22
C LEU A 160 11.98 5.02 -6.73
N ARG A 161 11.52 5.40 -7.92
CA ARG A 161 11.66 6.73 -8.50
C ARG A 161 10.28 7.34 -8.68
N TRP A 162 10.29 8.67 -8.61
CA TRP A 162 9.11 9.48 -8.72
C TRP A 162 9.44 10.81 -9.36
N ASN A 163 8.48 11.32 -10.12
CA ASN A 163 8.50 12.56 -10.87
C ASN A 163 7.08 12.87 -11.32
N LEU A 164 6.82 14.13 -11.66
CA LEU A 164 5.54 14.50 -12.26
C LEU A 164 5.42 13.85 -13.65
N VAL A 165 4.21 13.42 -14.00
CA VAL A 165 3.89 12.87 -15.33
C VAL A 165 4.48 13.69 -16.50
N PRO A 166 4.34 15.03 -16.55
CA PRO A 166 4.87 15.84 -17.66
C PRO A 166 6.39 15.95 -17.67
N SER A 167 7.05 15.60 -16.56
CA SER A 167 8.51 15.68 -16.42
C SER A 167 9.20 14.35 -16.74
N ASP A 168 8.45 13.30 -17.08
CA ASP A 168 9.02 12.02 -17.49
C ASP A 168 9.53 12.05 -18.93
N GLU A 169 10.53 11.22 -19.23
CA GLU A 169 11.03 11.03 -20.59
C GLU A 169 9.97 10.36 -21.48
N ASP A 170 9.17 9.47 -20.89
CA ASP A 170 8.13 8.74 -21.58
C ASP A 170 6.74 9.30 -21.25
N ARG A 171 5.88 9.40 -22.26
CA ARG A 171 4.51 9.87 -22.06
C ARG A 171 3.61 8.75 -21.56
N TYR A 172 3.06 8.92 -20.36
CA TYR A 172 2.09 8.00 -19.77
C TYR A 172 0.65 8.38 -20.10
N TYR A 173 -0.18 7.36 -20.29
CA TYR A 173 -1.62 7.46 -20.45
C TYR A 173 -2.31 6.69 -19.33
N GLU A 174 -3.47 7.19 -18.93
CA GLU A 174 -4.27 6.53 -17.90
C GLU A 174 -5.00 5.30 -18.47
N ASN A 175 -4.92 4.17 -17.77
CA ASN A 175 -5.71 2.98 -18.09
C ASN A 175 -6.61 2.58 -16.90
N PRO A 176 -7.78 3.22 -16.75
CA PRO A 176 -8.68 2.96 -15.61
C PRO A 176 -9.27 1.54 -15.65
N LYS A 177 -9.45 0.96 -16.84
CA LYS A 177 -9.96 -0.40 -17.01
C LYS A 177 -8.96 -1.43 -16.45
N TYR A 178 -7.67 -1.23 -16.68
CA TYR A 178 -6.63 -2.12 -16.16
C TYR A 178 -6.52 -2.00 -14.64
N ALA A 179 -6.55 -0.77 -14.10
CA ALA A 179 -6.59 -0.55 -12.66
C ALA A 179 -7.76 -1.29 -12.00
N GLN A 180 -8.96 -1.20 -12.59
CA GLN A 180 -10.14 -1.90 -12.09
C GLN A 180 -10.00 -3.42 -12.18
N MET A 181 -9.49 -3.95 -13.30
CA MET A 181 -9.24 -5.37 -13.48
C MET A 181 -8.30 -5.93 -12.40
N VAL A 182 -7.19 -5.24 -12.11
CA VAL A 182 -6.24 -5.62 -11.05
C VAL A 182 -6.95 -5.71 -9.69
N ARG A 183 -7.72 -4.68 -9.33
CA ARG A 183 -8.49 -4.64 -8.09
C ARG A 183 -9.51 -5.78 -7.99
N THR A 184 -10.29 -6.02 -9.05
CA THR A 184 -11.30 -7.08 -9.10
C THR A 184 -10.68 -8.47 -8.99
N ARG A 185 -9.55 -8.69 -9.66
CA ARG A 185 -8.81 -9.95 -9.60
C ARG A 185 -8.31 -10.22 -8.18
N ALA A 186 -7.73 -9.22 -7.52
CA ALA A 186 -7.27 -9.33 -6.15
C ALA A 186 -8.42 -9.64 -5.18
N ALA A 187 -9.56 -8.95 -5.31
CA ALA A 187 -10.75 -9.19 -4.49
C ALA A 187 -11.33 -10.60 -4.67
N SER A 188 -11.34 -11.09 -5.92
CA SER A 188 -11.81 -12.45 -6.25
C SER A 188 -10.90 -13.52 -5.66
N LYS A 189 -9.57 -13.32 -5.74
CA LYS A 189 -8.58 -14.22 -5.11
C LYS A 189 -8.74 -14.27 -3.59
N ALA A 190 -8.90 -13.13 -2.94
CA ALA A 190 -9.17 -13.07 -1.49
C ALA A 190 -10.45 -13.81 -1.10
N SER A 191 -11.52 -13.64 -1.89
CA SER A 191 -12.79 -14.35 -1.67
C SER A 191 -12.66 -15.87 -1.83
N ALA A 192 -11.88 -16.33 -2.82
CA ALA A 192 -11.63 -17.75 -3.04
C ALA A 192 -10.82 -18.39 -1.90
N VAL A 193 -9.78 -17.70 -1.41
CA VAL A 193 -8.99 -18.15 -0.25
C VAL A 193 -9.89 -18.28 0.99
N ASN A 194 -10.73 -17.28 1.26
CA ASN A 194 -11.66 -17.33 2.40
C ASN A 194 -12.66 -18.50 2.29
N ARG A 195 -13.14 -18.83 1.08
CA ARG A 195 -13.99 -20.01 0.86
C ARG A 195 -13.23 -21.33 1.10
N GLY A 196 -11.98 -21.42 0.66
CA GLY A 196 -11.15 -22.62 0.87
C GLY A 196 -10.88 -22.87 2.35
N VAL A 197 -10.48 -21.84 3.09
CA VAL A 197 -10.27 -21.92 4.55
C VAL A 197 -11.57 -22.28 5.28
N ALA A 198 -12.70 -21.69 4.89
CA ALA A 198 -14.00 -22.04 5.47
C ALA A 198 -14.42 -23.48 5.19
N PHE A 199 -14.01 -24.06 4.05
CA PHE A 199 -14.26 -25.47 3.72
C PHE A 199 -13.36 -26.41 4.55
N GLU A 200 -12.07 -26.12 4.68
CA GLU A 200 -11.15 -26.90 5.52
C GLU A 200 -11.54 -26.89 7.01
N THR A 201 -11.98 -25.74 7.52
CA THR A 201 -12.44 -25.61 8.92
C THR A 201 -13.70 -26.45 9.21
N ARG A 202 -14.52 -26.76 8.19
CA ARG A 202 -15.68 -27.67 8.32
C ARG A 202 -15.31 -29.15 8.21
N VAL A 203 -14.10 -29.49 7.77
CA VAL A 203 -13.69 -30.87 7.44
C VAL A 203 -12.71 -31.47 8.47
N ALA A 204 -12.17 -30.68 9.41
CA ALA A 204 -11.30 -31.19 10.50
C ALA A 204 -12.08 -31.97 11.59
N PRO A 205 -11.44 -32.95 12.29
CA PRO A 205 -12.02 -34.28 12.46
C PRO A 205 -12.89 -34.49 13.72
N ARG A 206 -13.96 -35.26 13.53
CA ARG A 206 -14.74 -35.94 14.57
C ARG A 206 -13.84 -36.95 15.26
N TRP A 207 -13.31 -36.60 16.43
CA TRP A 207 -12.59 -37.54 17.29
C TRP A 207 -13.53 -38.69 17.66
N LYS A 208 -13.12 -39.93 17.32
CA LYS A 208 -13.74 -41.14 17.82
C LYS A 208 -13.33 -41.28 19.29
N THR A 209 -14.26 -41.04 20.20
CA THR A 209 -14.26 -41.68 21.51
C THR A 209 -14.65 -43.13 21.29
N GLY A 210 -13.68 -44.02 21.40
CA GLY A 210 -13.88 -45.47 21.42
C GLY A 210 -13.28 -46.02 22.70
N ASP A 211 -14.20 -46.51 23.53
CA ASP A 211 -14.14 -47.52 24.60
C ASP A 211 -13.16 -47.36 25.78
#